data_AF-A0A7V9J0T2-F1
#
_entry.id   AF-A0A7V9J0T2-F1
#
_cell.length_a   1.000
_cell.length_b   1.000
_cell.length_c   1.000
_cell.angle_alpha   90.00
_cell.angle_beta   90.00
_cell.angle_gamma   90.00
#
_symmetry.space_group_name_H-M   'P 1'
#
loop_
_entity.id
_entity.type
_entity.pdbx_description
1 polymer ?
#
loop_
_entity_poly.entity_id
_entity_poly.type
_entity_poly.pdbx_seq_one_letter_code
_entity_poly.pdbx_strand_id
1 'polypeptide(L)'
;MTDIQLESKALPLPPKLVHRVADLLIKAEAMGLIRDLGTLGQLNSSLLREGLGRISDAGIATGLVAGLAATLAGPAGLEDPDVAGALDAILEALERSPLPDHEWRPMIGLFGVEMLAGLLCISPSSLQRYSKAARPTPDSVADRLHFVALVAGDLKGAYNDIGIRRWWQRRRALLDDRAPAELLKGQWSSDEPGPHRVRGLARSLVWGGAT
;
A
#
# COMPACT_ATOMS: atom_id res chain seq x y z
N MET A 1 11.57 31.25 -35.81
CA MET A 1 11.97 29.87 -35.47
C MET A 1 11.01 29.41 -34.39
N THR A 2 10.09 28.52 -34.76
CA THR A 2 9.05 28.04 -33.86
C THR A 2 9.64 26.90 -33.05
N ASP A 3 9.84 27.12 -31.75
CA ASP A 3 10.24 26.07 -30.82
C ASP A 3 9.13 25.02 -30.75
N ILE A 4 9.40 23.84 -31.33
CA ILE A 4 8.56 22.67 -31.16
C ILE A 4 8.87 22.14 -29.77
N GLN A 5 8.08 22.55 -28.77
CA GLN A 5 8.02 21.86 -27.49
C GLN A 5 7.36 20.49 -27.73
N LEU A 6 8.18 19.45 -27.86
CA LEU A 6 7.71 18.06 -27.78
C LEU A 6 7.28 17.82 -26.33
N GLU A 7 5.98 17.96 -26.04
CA GLU A 7 5.39 17.38 -24.84
C GLU A 7 5.59 15.86 -24.92
N SER A 8 6.59 15.36 -24.18
CA SER A 8 6.84 13.93 -24.03
C SER A 8 5.67 13.32 -23.27
N LYS A 9 4.66 12.87 -24.02
CA LYS A 9 3.51 12.16 -23.47
C LYS A 9 4.03 10.89 -22.81
N ALA A 10 3.81 10.76 -21.50
CA ALA A 10 4.29 9.61 -20.73
C ALA A 10 3.87 8.29 -21.42
N LEU A 11 4.83 7.37 -21.59
CA LEU A 11 4.57 6.10 -22.26
C LEU A 11 3.52 5.32 -21.47
N PRO A 12 2.46 4.78 -22.11
CA PRO A 12 1.54 3.86 -21.45
C PRO A 12 2.29 2.63 -20.94
N LEU A 13 1.83 2.06 -19.82
CA LEU A 13 2.39 0.83 -19.29
C LEU A 13 1.98 -0.37 -20.17
N PRO A 14 2.89 -1.34 -20.41
CA PRO A 14 2.52 -2.61 -21.00
C PRO A 14 1.41 -3.30 -20.19
N PRO A 15 0.39 -3.91 -20.82
CA PRO A 15 -0.72 -4.58 -20.12
C PRO A 15 -0.25 -5.58 -19.06
N LYS A 16 0.85 -6.29 -19.33
CA LYS A 16 1.48 -7.26 -18.41
C LYS A 16 1.96 -6.66 -17.08
N LEU A 17 2.20 -5.34 -17.03
CA LEU A 17 2.73 -4.64 -15.86
C LEU A 17 1.68 -3.80 -15.13
N VAL A 18 0.53 -3.48 -15.75
CA VAL A 18 -0.48 -2.57 -15.19
C VAL A 18 -0.88 -2.97 -13.78
N HIS A 19 -1.16 -4.25 -13.55
CA HIS A 19 -1.59 -4.74 -12.24
C HIS A 19 -0.51 -4.60 -11.17
N ARG A 20 0.74 -4.96 -11.48
CA ARG A 20 1.88 -4.85 -10.55
C ARG A 20 2.14 -3.40 -10.16
N VAL A 21 2.13 -2.53 -11.16
CA VAL A 21 2.34 -1.09 -10.94
C VAL A 21 1.20 -0.49 -10.15
N ALA A 22 -0.05 -0.83 -10.46
CA ALA A 22 -1.20 -0.38 -9.70
C ALA A 22 -1.10 -0.81 -8.23
N ASP A 23 -0.79 -2.09 -7.98
CA ASP A 23 -0.70 -2.64 -6.63
C ASP A 23 0.41 -1.97 -5.81
N LEU A 24 1.60 -1.83 -6.41
CA LEU A 24 2.73 -1.14 -5.81
C LEU A 24 2.38 0.30 -5.41
N LEU A 25 1.80 1.06 -6.35
CA LEU A 25 1.49 2.47 -6.12
C LEU A 25 0.37 2.63 -5.07
N ILE A 26 -0.68 1.81 -5.14
CA ILE A 26 -1.79 1.87 -4.17
C ILE A 26 -1.28 1.58 -2.75
N LYS A 27 -0.39 0.61 -2.57
CA LYS A 27 0.21 0.32 -1.26
C LYS A 27 1.11 1.44 -0.78
N ALA A 28 1.99 1.94 -1.65
CA ALA A 28 2.86 3.07 -1.32
C ALA A 28 2.05 4.32 -0.92
N GLU A 29 0.91 4.56 -1.59
CA GLU A 29 -0.02 5.63 -1.23
C GLU A 29 -0.73 5.36 0.10
N ALA A 30 -1.21 4.14 0.34
CA ALA A 30 -1.82 3.76 1.63
C ALA A 30 -0.83 3.90 2.81
N MET A 31 0.45 3.63 2.57
CA MET A 31 1.54 3.85 3.52
C MET A 31 1.94 5.33 3.67
N GLY A 32 1.40 6.23 2.85
CA GLY A 32 1.70 7.66 2.91
C GLY A 32 3.01 8.08 2.23
N LEU A 33 3.61 7.21 1.43
CA LEU A 33 4.84 7.52 0.67
C LEU A 33 4.55 8.37 -0.56
N ILE A 34 3.40 8.14 -1.17
CA ILE A 34 2.90 8.89 -2.33
C ILE A 34 1.67 9.69 -1.88
N ARG A 35 1.62 10.96 -2.26
CA ARG A 35 0.45 11.81 -2.00
C ARG A 35 -0.39 11.86 -3.25
N ASP A 36 -1.69 11.64 -3.10
CA ASP A 36 -2.69 11.89 -4.14
C ASP A 36 -2.27 11.27 -5.47
N LEU A 37 -2.42 9.94 -5.56
CA LEU A 37 -2.53 9.28 -6.86
C LEU A 37 -3.78 9.86 -7.52
N GLY A 38 -3.64 11.03 -8.16
CA GLY A 38 -4.75 11.71 -8.82
C GLY A 38 -5.54 10.72 -9.67
N THR A 39 -6.83 10.99 -9.92
CA THR A 39 -7.78 10.06 -10.55
C THR A 39 -7.05 9.13 -11.52
N LEU A 40 -6.99 7.82 -11.20
CA LEU A 40 -6.18 6.76 -11.83
C LEU A 40 -6.34 6.62 -13.36
N GLY A 41 -6.98 7.57 -14.02
CA GLY A 41 -7.27 7.64 -15.44
C GLY A 41 -6.08 7.39 -16.34
N GLN A 42 -4.81 7.58 -15.90
CA GLN A 42 -3.63 7.15 -16.66
C GLN A 42 -2.46 6.68 -15.78
N LEU A 43 -2.44 5.39 -15.42
CA LEU A 43 -1.22 4.71 -14.96
C LEU A 43 -0.18 4.73 -16.09
N ASN A 44 0.96 5.38 -15.85
CA ASN A 44 2.01 5.57 -16.86
C ASN A 44 3.41 5.44 -16.25
N SER A 45 4.42 5.45 -17.12
CA SER A 45 5.84 5.33 -16.76
C SER A 45 6.36 6.44 -15.84
N SER A 46 5.84 7.68 -15.97
CA SER A 46 6.25 8.79 -15.10
C SER A 46 5.78 8.58 -13.67
N LEU A 47 4.53 8.17 -13.50
CA LEU A 47 3.96 7.88 -12.18
C LEU A 47 4.67 6.69 -11.52
N LEU A 48 5.00 5.65 -12.30
CA LEU A 48 5.83 4.55 -11.81
C LEU A 48 7.19 5.06 -11.30
N ARG A 49 7.89 5.87 -12.10
CA ARG A 49 9.20 6.40 -11.71
C ARG A 49 9.13 7.27 -10.45
N GLU A 50 8.11 8.13 -10.35
CA GLU A 50 7.89 8.92 -9.15
C GLU A 50 7.65 8.03 -7.93
N GLY A 51 6.76 7.04 -8.05
CA GLY A 51 6.47 6.10 -6.96
C GLY A 51 7.71 5.33 -6.51
N LEU A 52 8.50 4.81 -7.46
CA LEU A 52 9.77 4.15 -7.17
C LEU A 52 10.76 5.08 -6.46
N GLY A 53 10.83 6.36 -6.89
CA GLY A 53 11.63 7.38 -6.21
C GLY A 53 11.21 7.56 -4.75
N ARG A 54 9.91 7.70 -4.47
CA ARG A 54 9.40 7.84 -3.10
C ARG A 54 9.67 6.62 -2.23
N ILE A 55 9.53 5.42 -2.79
CA ILE A 55 9.85 4.16 -2.09
C ILE A 55 11.34 4.13 -1.72
N SER A 56 12.22 4.48 -2.66
CA SER A 56 13.66 4.54 -2.41
C SER A 56 14.05 5.66 -1.43
N ASP A 57 13.43 6.84 -1.49
CA ASP A 57 13.67 7.94 -0.57
C ASP A 57 13.30 7.57 0.87
N ALA A 58 12.30 6.69 1.04
CA ALA A 58 11.92 6.13 2.33
C ALA A 58 12.86 4.99 2.81
N GLY A 59 13.94 4.71 2.06
CA GLY A 59 14.91 3.68 2.38
C GLY A 59 14.49 2.25 2.05
N ILE A 60 13.35 2.05 1.38
CA ILE A 60 12.84 0.72 1.03
C ILE A 60 13.40 0.30 -0.32
N ALA A 61 13.90 -0.94 -0.40
CA ALA A 61 14.29 -1.58 -1.66
C ALA A 61 15.26 -0.75 -2.54
N THR A 62 16.07 0.12 -1.94
CA THR A 62 16.90 1.11 -2.65
C THR A 62 17.76 0.50 -3.76
N GLY A 63 18.40 -0.64 -3.49
CA GLY A 63 19.17 -1.39 -4.48
C GLY A 63 18.33 -1.98 -5.61
N LEU A 64 17.13 -2.50 -5.30
CA LEU A 64 16.20 -3.05 -6.29
C LEU A 64 15.63 -1.93 -7.17
N VAL A 65 15.29 -0.78 -6.57
CA VAL A 65 14.82 0.40 -7.30
C VAL A 65 15.91 0.94 -8.23
N ALA A 66 17.16 1.03 -7.77
CA ALA A 66 18.28 1.45 -8.61
C ALA A 66 18.53 0.48 -9.78
N GLY A 67 18.47 -0.84 -9.52
CA GLY A 67 18.56 -1.87 -10.56
C GLY A 67 17.44 -1.75 -11.59
N LEU A 68 16.19 -1.62 -11.15
CA LEU A 68 15.05 -1.43 -12.03
C LEU A 68 15.15 -0.12 -12.84
N ALA A 69 15.61 0.97 -12.23
CA ALA A 69 15.82 2.23 -12.93
C ALA A 69 16.85 2.09 -14.07
N ALA A 70 17.92 1.31 -13.85
CA ALA A 70 18.90 0.99 -14.89
C ALA A 70 18.29 0.15 -16.01
N THR A 71 17.50 -0.89 -15.68
CA THR A 71 16.76 -1.70 -16.67
C THR A 71 15.81 -0.84 -17.52
N LEU A 72 15.05 0.06 -16.88
CA LEU A 72 14.11 0.96 -17.56
C LEU A 72 14.79 1.99 -18.47
N ALA A 73 16.05 2.34 -18.19
CA ALA A 73 16.86 3.22 -19.04
C ALA A 73 17.53 2.48 -20.22
N GLY A 74 17.53 1.15 -20.18
CA GLY A 74 18.05 0.29 -21.25
C GLY A 74 17.16 0.29 -22.50
N PRO A 75 17.65 -0.30 -23.61
CA PRO A 75 16.95 -0.29 -24.89
C PRO A 75 15.61 -1.04 -24.89
N ALA A 76 15.45 -2.04 -24.03
CA ALA A 76 14.19 -2.77 -23.88
C ALA A 76 13.18 -2.04 -22.96
N GLY A 77 13.64 -1.20 -22.04
CA GLY A 77 12.80 -0.39 -21.15
C GLY A 77 11.74 -1.22 -20.42
N LEU A 78 10.47 -0.84 -20.55
CA LEU A 78 9.33 -1.53 -19.92
C LEU A 78 9.03 -2.91 -20.53
N GLU A 79 9.56 -3.23 -21.71
CA GLU A 79 9.35 -4.53 -22.33
C GLU A 79 10.30 -5.61 -21.83
N ASP A 80 11.37 -5.20 -21.14
CA ASP A 80 12.36 -6.09 -20.57
C ASP A 80 11.70 -7.15 -19.64
N PRO A 81 12.03 -8.45 -19.82
CA PRO A 81 11.41 -9.53 -19.05
C PRO A 81 11.66 -9.43 -17.54
N ASP A 82 12.75 -8.79 -17.11
CA ASP A 82 13.16 -8.73 -15.70
C ASP A 82 12.37 -7.66 -14.92
N VAL A 83 11.72 -6.71 -15.61
CA VAL A 83 10.94 -5.64 -14.98
C VAL A 83 9.83 -6.20 -14.10
N ALA A 84 9.14 -7.25 -14.54
CA ALA A 84 8.06 -7.85 -13.77
C ALA A 84 8.58 -8.45 -12.45
N GLY A 85 9.69 -9.20 -12.51
CA GLY A 85 10.31 -9.79 -11.32
C GLY A 85 10.86 -8.73 -10.36
N ALA A 86 11.45 -7.65 -10.88
CA ALA A 86 11.94 -6.54 -10.07
C ALA A 86 10.79 -5.81 -9.35
N LEU A 87 9.66 -5.58 -10.03
CA LEU A 87 8.46 -5.00 -9.41
C LEU A 87 7.90 -5.90 -8.30
N ASP A 88 7.85 -7.22 -8.53
CA ASP A 88 7.38 -8.19 -7.54
C ASP A 88 8.29 -8.17 -6.29
N ALA A 89 9.62 -8.11 -6.48
CA ALA A 89 10.57 -8.01 -5.38
C ALA A 89 10.48 -6.68 -4.60
N ILE A 90 10.26 -5.56 -5.28
CA ILE A 90 10.07 -4.25 -4.64
C ILE A 90 8.76 -4.23 -3.86
N LEU A 91 7.69 -4.80 -4.43
CA LEU A 91 6.40 -4.96 -3.75
C LEU A 91 6.56 -5.80 -2.48
N GLU A 92 7.23 -6.94 -2.54
CA GLU A 92 7.51 -7.77 -1.37
C GLU A 92 8.30 -7.02 -0.28
N ALA A 93 9.31 -6.24 -0.68
CA ALA A 93 10.07 -5.42 0.25
C ALA A 93 9.19 -4.33 0.91
N LEU A 94 8.33 -3.67 0.14
CA LEU A 94 7.37 -2.68 0.63
C LEU A 94 6.43 -3.29 1.68
N GLU A 95 5.93 -4.50 1.42
CA GLU A 95 5.01 -5.22 2.31
C GLU A 95 5.61 -5.75 3.62
N ARG A 96 6.94 -5.70 3.74
CA ARG A 96 7.69 -6.11 4.93
C ARG A 96 8.37 -4.94 5.65
N SER A 97 8.08 -3.71 5.23
CA SER A 97 8.76 -2.52 5.74
C SER A 97 7.77 -1.56 6.42
N PRO A 98 7.43 -1.80 7.71
CA PRO A 98 6.66 -0.85 8.51
C PRO A 98 7.33 0.53 8.55
N LEU A 99 6.55 1.57 8.27
CA LEU A 99 7.00 2.97 8.29
C LEU A 99 6.02 3.83 9.08
N PRO A 100 5.97 3.69 10.42
CA PRO A 100 4.93 4.31 11.23
C PRO A 100 4.85 5.83 11.06
N ASP A 101 5.99 6.50 10.88
CA ASP A 101 6.06 7.95 10.66
C ASP A 101 5.33 8.42 9.40
N HIS A 102 5.20 7.56 8.39
CA HIS A 102 4.45 7.83 7.17
C HIS A 102 2.99 7.35 7.27
N GLU A 103 2.75 6.25 7.98
CA GLU A 103 1.47 5.53 7.99
C GLU A 103 0.42 6.14 8.93
N TRP A 104 0.85 6.81 10.01
CA TRP A 104 -0.08 7.37 11.00
C TRP A 104 -1.08 8.34 10.38
N ARG A 105 -0.60 9.31 9.60
CA ARG A 105 -1.45 10.36 9.01
C ARG A 105 -2.54 9.81 8.09
N PRO A 106 -2.25 9.01 7.03
CA PRO A 106 -3.28 8.48 6.15
C PRO A 106 -4.24 7.56 6.91
N MET A 107 -3.76 6.72 7.84
CA MET A 107 -4.62 5.83 8.61
C MET A 107 -5.55 6.57 9.56
N ILE A 108 -5.09 7.66 10.21
CA ILE A 108 -5.95 8.52 11.02
C ILE A 108 -6.99 9.22 10.13
N GLY A 109 -6.60 9.70 8.94
CA GLY A 109 -7.55 10.30 8.00
C GLY A 109 -8.64 9.33 7.56
N LEU A 110 -8.27 8.06 7.32
CA LEU A 110 -9.19 7.03 6.85
C LEU A 110 -10.09 6.48 7.97
N PHE A 111 -9.56 6.17 9.15
CA PHE A 111 -10.31 5.48 10.19
C PHE A 111 -10.80 6.41 11.31
N GLY A 112 -10.17 7.58 11.48
CA GLY A 112 -10.28 8.35 12.70
C GLY A 112 -9.58 7.69 13.88
N VAL A 113 -9.45 8.43 14.98
CA VAL A 113 -8.67 8.02 16.15
C VAL A 113 -9.26 6.78 16.84
N GLU A 114 -10.57 6.77 17.07
CA GLU A 114 -11.22 5.71 17.85
C GLU A 114 -11.18 4.35 17.15
N MET A 115 -11.55 4.32 15.87
CA MET A 115 -11.54 3.08 15.11
C MET A 115 -10.13 2.55 14.91
N LEU A 116 -9.16 3.42 14.58
CA LEU A 116 -7.77 3.01 14.42
C LEU A 116 -7.18 2.49 15.74
N ALA A 117 -7.42 3.16 16.87
CA ALA A 117 -6.98 2.69 18.18
C ALA A 117 -7.52 1.29 18.50
N GLY A 118 -8.80 1.03 18.18
CA GLY A 118 -9.42 -0.28 18.31
C GLY A 118 -8.74 -1.36 17.46
N LEU A 119 -8.45 -1.08 16.18
CA LEU A 119 -7.76 -2.01 15.28
C LEU A 119 -6.34 -2.34 15.77
N LEU A 120 -5.62 -1.34 16.29
CA LEU A 120 -4.24 -1.49 16.78
C LEU A 120 -4.16 -2.07 18.21
N CYS A 121 -5.30 -2.27 18.87
CA CYS A 121 -5.40 -2.70 20.26
C CYS A 121 -4.62 -1.79 21.23
N ILE A 122 -4.74 -0.46 21.04
CA ILE A 122 -4.17 0.57 21.91
C ILE A 122 -5.24 1.57 22.35
N SER A 123 -4.93 2.40 23.33
CA SER A 123 -5.82 3.50 23.71
C SER A 123 -5.74 4.67 22.71
N PRO A 124 -6.81 5.47 22.53
CA PRO A 124 -6.77 6.73 21.79
C PRO A 124 -5.64 7.66 22.23
N SER A 125 -5.36 7.70 23.54
CA SER A 125 -4.27 8.51 24.10
C SER A 125 -2.88 8.04 23.68
N SER A 126 -2.67 6.72 23.59
CA SER A 126 -1.42 6.11 23.11
C SER A 126 -1.24 6.42 21.63
N LEU A 127 -2.29 6.24 20.82
CA LEU A 127 -2.30 6.58 19.40
C LEU A 127 -1.85 8.03 19.18
N GLN A 128 -2.44 8.98 19.91
CA GLN A 128 -2.09 10.40 19.81
C GLN A 128 -0.64 10.70 20.17
N ARG A 129 -0.05 9.96 21.14
CA ARG A 129 1.36 10.13 21.51
C ARG A 129 2.30 9.60 20.43
N TYR A 130 1.99 8.44 19.88
CA TYR A 130 2.79 7.81 18.82
C TYR A 130 2.70 8.60 17.52
N SER A 131 1.50 8.98 17.09
CA SER A 131 1.30 9.69 15.81
C SER A 131 1.85 11.11 15.77
N LYS A 132 2.09 11.73 16.94
CA LYS A 132 2.71 13.06 17.06
C LYS A 132 4.22 12.99 17.33
N ALA A 133 4.81 11.80 17.26
CA ALA A 133 6.21 11.55 17.63
C ALA A 133 6.57 12.02 19.06
N ALA A 134 5.57 12.19 19.94
CA ALA A 134 5.81 12.51 21.36
C ALA A 134 6.40 11.31 22.11
N ARG A 135 6.25 10.10 21.54
CA ARG A 135 6.93 8.86 21.92
C ARG A 135 7.23 8.05 20.66
N PRO A 136 8.32 7.25 20.66
CA PRO A 136 8.54 6.28 19.59
C PRO A 136 7.36 5.30 19.52
N THR A 137 7.02 4.88 18.31
CA THR A 137 6.00 3.86 18.08
C THR A 137 6.59 2.50 18.44
N PRO A 138 6.00 1.72 19.37
CA PRO A 138 6.50 0.38 19.67
C PRO A 138 6.41 -0.54 18.44
N ASP A 139 7.34 -1.47 18.29
CA ASP A 139 7.41 -2.36 17.11
C ASP A 139 6.09 -3.11 16.87
N SER A 140 5.45 -3.63 17.92
CA SER A 140 4.16 -4.31 17.81
C SER A 140 3.01 -3.38 17.38
N VAL A 141 3.13 -2.08 17.61
CA VAL A 141 2.14 -1.09 17.11
C VAL A 141 2.48 -0.71 15.67
N ALA A 142 3.76 -0.58 15.32
CA ALA A 142 4.21 -0.33 13.96
C ALA A 142 3.79 -1.47 13.03
N ASP A 143 3.99 -2.73 13.45
CA ASP A 143 3.55 -3.93 12.74
C ASP A 143 2.04 -3.90 12.43
N ARG A 144 1.22 -3.66 13.45
CA ARG A 144 -0.25 -3.58 13.30
C ARG A 144 -0.68 -2.41 12.42
N LEU A 145 -0.02 -1.26 12.55
CA LEU A 145 -0.31 -0.06 11.75
C LEU A 145 -0.02 -0.32 10.27
N HIS A 146 1.15 -0.89 9.99
CA HIS A 146 1.56 -1.30 8.66
C HIS A 146 0.58 -2.32 8.08
N PHE A 147 0.21 -3.35 8.84
CA PHE A 147 -0.79 -4.34 8.43
C PHE A 147 -2.13 -3.67 8.04
N VAL A 148 -2.63 -2.75 8.87
CA VAL A 148 -3.88 -2.03 8.60
C VAL A 148 -3.75 -1.15 7.33
N ALA A 149 -2.60 -0.49 7.12
CA ALA A 149 -2.33 0.30 5.92
C ALA A 149 -2.33 -0.57 4.66
N LEU A 150 -1.71 -1.75 4.71
CA LEU A 150 -1.69 -2.70 3.60
C LEU A 150 -3.08 -3.20 3.25
N VAL A 151 -3.89 -3.57 4.25
CA VAL A 151 -5.29 -3.97 4.03
C VAL A 151 -6.12 -2.81 3.47
N ALA A 152 -5.89 -1.58 3.93
CA ALA A 152 -6.57 -0.41 3.36
C ALA A 152 -6.19 -0.20 1.88
N GLY A 153 -4.91 -0.36 1.52
CA GLY A 153 -4.44 -0.35 0.14
C GLY A 153 -5.10 -1.45 -0.69
N ASP A 154 -5.09 -2.69 -0.20
CA ASP A 154 -5.74 -3.84 -0.85
C ASP A 154 -7.25 -3.61 -1.05
N LEU A 155 -7.93 -2.75 -0.28
CA LEU A 155 -9.35 -2.47 -0.43
C LEU A 155 -9.66 -1.25 -1.31
N LYS A 156 -8.72 -0.31 -1.48
CA LYS A 156 -8.92 0.93 -2.26
C LYS A 156 -9.30 0.65 -3.73
N GLY A 157 -8.87 -0.48 -4.29
CA GLY A 157 -9.25 -0.89 -5.64
C GLY A 157 -10.73 -1.25 -5.80
N ALA A 158 -11.43 -1.59 -4.71
CA ALA A 158 -12.83 -2.05 -4.74
C ALA A 158 -13.79 -1.18 -3.91
N TYR A 159 -13.27 -0.34 -3.00
CA TYR A 159 -14.07 0.44 -2.05
C TYR A 159 -13.55 1.86 -1.91
N ASN A 160 -14.48 2.80 -1.72
CA ASN A 160 -14.16 4.12 -1.17
C ASN A 160 -13.94 4.05 0.36
N ASP A 161 -13.50 5.14 0.97
CA ASP A 161 -13.22 5.24 2.40
C ASP A 161 -14.37 4.77 3.31
N ILE A 162 -15.61 5.10 2.97
CA ILE A 162 -16.79 4.65 3.72
C ILE A 162 -16.94 3.13 3.61
N GLY A 163 -16.74 2.59 2.42
CA GLY A 163 -16.74 1.15 2.14
C GLY A 163 -15.65 0.44 2.94
N ILE A 164 -14.42 0.97 2.95
CA ILE A 164 -13.30 0.42 3.70
C ILE A 164 -13.62 0.39 5.20
N ARG A 165 -14.07 1.51 5.79
CA ARG A 165 -14.48 1.56 7.21
C ARG A 165 -15.56 0.52 7.53
N ARG A 166 -16.58 0.39 6.69
CA ARG A 166 -17.65 -0.60 6.89
C ARG A 166 -17.17 -2.04 6.70
N TRP A 167 -16.18 -2.27 5.83
CA TRP A 167 -15.66 -3.60 5.54
C TRP A 167 -15.10 -4.28 6.80
N TRP A 168 -14.39 -3.53 7.64
CA TRP A 168 -13.83 -4.02 8.90
C TRP A 168 -14.85 -4.53 9.92
N GLN A 169 -16.08 -4.01 9.87
CA GLN A 169 -17.16 -4.32 10.82
C GLN A 169 -18.14 -5.36 10.26
N ARG A 170 -18.05 -5.69 8.97
CA ARG A 170 -18.97 -6.62 8.33
C ARG A 170 -18.48 -8.05 8.47
N ARG A 171 -19.35 -8.92 8.97
CA ARG A 171 -19.13 -10.37 9.02
C ARG A 171 -18.91 -10.95 7.62
N ARG A 172 -18.03 -11.93 7.52
CA ARG A 172 -17.66 -12.59 6.27
C ARG A 172 -17.72 -14.10 6.46
N ALA A 173 -18.45 -14.79 5.58
CA ALA A 173 -18.49 -16.25 5.57
C ALA A 173 -17.08 -16.87 5.45
N LEU A 174 -16.21 -16.26 4.63
CA LEU A 174 -14.80 -16.67 4.47
C LEU A 174 -13.93 -16.45 5.73
N LEU A 175 -14.45 -15.75 6.74
CA LEU A 175 -13.84 -15.52 8.05
C LEU A 175 -14.67 -16.16 9.17
N ASP A 176 -15.34 -17.27 8.89
CA ASP A 176 -16.16 -18.04 9.84
C ASP A 176 -17.27 -17.17 10.46
N ASP A 177 -17.92 -16.35 9.61
CA ASP A 177 -18.95 -15.37 9.97
C ASP A 177 -18.52 -14.33 11.02
N ARG A 178 -17.22 -14.08 11.12
CA ARG A 178 -16.66 -13.00 11.94
C ARG A 178 -16.34 -11.78 11.08
N ALA A 179 -16.38 -10.60 11.71
CA ALA A 179 -15.88 -9.39 11.10
C ALA A 179 -14.34 -9.37 11.15
N PRO A 180 -13.66 -8.76 10.16
CA PRO A 180 -12.20 -8.62 10.18
C PRO A 180 -11.66 -8.02 11.48
N ALA A 181 -12.30 -6.96 12.02
CA ALA A 181 -11.91 -6.35 13.29
C ALA A 181 -12.07 -7.29 14.50
N GLU A 182 -12.92 -8.32 14.42
CA GLU A 182 -13.05 -9.31 15.49
C GLU A 182 -11.88 -10.30 15.52
N LEU A 183 -11.20 -10.52 14.40
CA LEU A 183 -9.99 -11.35 14.31
C LEU A 183 -8.73 -10.61 14.77
N LEU A 184 -8.78 -9.27 14.84
CA LEU A 184 -7.67 -8.41 15.26
C LEU A 184 -7.86 -7.90 16.70
N LYS A 185 -7.96 -8.82 17.67
CA LYS A 185 -8.18 -8.49 19.09
C LYS A 185 -7.05 -9.04 19.95
N GLY A 186 -6.74 -8.32 21.03
CA GLY A 186 -5.68 -8.71 21.96
C GLY A 186 -4.28 -8.34 21.44
N GLN A 187 -3.27 -9.12 21.80
CA GLN A 187 -1.88 -8.86 21.40
C GLN A 187 -1.51 -9.56 20.09
N TRP A 188 -2.30 -9.35 19.04
CA TRP A 188 -2.06 -9.97 17.73
C TRP A 188 -0.83 -9.40 17.03
N SER A 189 -0.27 -10.15 16.08
CA SER A 189 0.82 -9.77 15.17
C SER A 189 0.47 -10.11 13.72
N SER A 190 1.03 -9.41 12.73
CA SER A 190 0.74 -9.63 11.31
C SER A 190 0.95 -11.08 10.86
N ASP A 191 1.84 -11.79 11.54
CA ASP A 191 2.29 -13.12 11.15
C ASP A 191 1.35 -14.24 11.64
N GLU A 192 0.30 -13.88 12.39
CA GLU A 192 -0.68 -14.85 12.88
C GLU A 192 -1.69 -15.28 11.79
N PRO A 193 -2.29 -16.47 11.92
CA PRO A 193 -3.26 -16.97 10.93
C PRO A 193 -4.49 -16.06 10.71
N GLY A 194 -4.96 -15.37 11.76
CA GLY A 194 -6.12 -14.47 11.68
C GLY A 194 -5.86 -13.27 10.75
N PRO A 195 -4.83 -12.45 11.03
CA PRO A 195 -4.39 -11.36 10.16
C PRO A 195 -4.08 -11.82 8.72
N HIS A 196 -3.42 -12.96 8.54
CA HIS A 196 -3.19 -13.54 7.21
C HIS A 196 -4.49 -13.78 6.42
N ARG A 197 -5.51 -14.37 7.08
CA ARG A 197 -6.83 -14.58 6.45
C ARG A 197 -7.52 -13.25 6.11
N VAL A 198 -7.43 -12.25 7.00
CA VAL A 198 -7.99 -10.92 6.77
C VAL A 198 -7.37 -10.25 5.54
N ARG A 199 -6.04 -10.25 5.43
CA ARG A 199 -5.33 -9.67 4.29
C ARG A 199 -5.57 -10.47 3.01
N GLY A 200 -5.55 -11.80 3.08
CA GLY A 200 -5.89 -12.67 1.95
C GLY A 200 -7.27 -12.37 1.37
N LEU A 201 -8.27 -12.14 2.23
CA LEU A 201 -9.61 -11.75 1.80
C LEU A 201 -9.65 -10.34 1.17
N ALA A 202 -8.92 -9.38 1.72
CA ALA A 202 -8.86 -8.03 1.15
C ALA A 202 -8.30 -8.06 -0.28
N ARG A 203 -7.17 -8.75 -0.47
CA ARG A 203 -6.53 -8.98 -1.78
C ARG A 203 -7.45 -9.66 -2.79
N SER A 204 -8.20 -10.68 -2.37
CA SER A 204 -9.09 -11.39 -3.28
C SER A 204 -10.24 -10.54 -3.80
N LEU A 205 -10.54 -9.38 -3.21
CA LEU A 205 -11.65 -8.52 -3.64
C LEU A 205 -11.29 -7.55 -4.77
N VAL A 206 -10.01 -7.18 -4.90
CA VAL A 206 -9.55 -6.34 -6.02
C VAL A 206 -9.17 -7.19 -7.22
N TRP A 207 -8.69 -8.41 -6.98
CA TRP A 207 -8.20 -9.31 -8.04
C TRP A 207 -9.11 -10.50 -8.31
N GLY A 208 -10.20 -10.65 -7.55
CA GLY A 208 -11.26 -11.64 -7.78
C GLY A 208 -12.34 -11.12 -8.71
N GLY A 209 -11.98 -10.92 -9.97
CA GLY A 209 -12.92 -10.92 -11.10
C GLY A 209 -12.65 -12.16 -11.94
N ALA A 210 -13.65 -13.03 -12.09
CA ALA A 210 -13.66 -14.34 -12.76
C ALA A 210 -13.27 -15.55 -11.89
N THR A 211 -14.28 -16.13 -11.24
CA THR A 211 -14.56 -17.57 -11.36
C THR A 211 -15.95 -17.73 -11.92
#